data_AF-A0A942HMY7-F1
#
_entry.id   AF-A0A942HMY7-F1
#
_cell.length_a   1.000
_cell.length_b   1.000
_cell.length_c   1.000
_cell.angle_alpha   90.00
_cell.angle_beta   90.00
_cell.angle_gamma   90.00
#
_symmetry.space_group_name_H-M   'P 1'
#
loop_
_entity.id
_entity.type
_entity.pdbx_description
1 polymer ?
#
loop_
_entity_poly.entity_id
_entity_poly.type
_entity_poly.pdbx_seq_one_letter_code
_entity_poly.pdbx_strand_id
1 'polypeptide(L)'
;MKGGDERNPGPKKLASSAASRVEAIIEGAERAAERVIDEAEANARDYLAEAEAEADRAVAARLAALGELSDDLVAQAEAIRTQSERLTASLREAKRLLEGEAGAATRERPDALDGAPTLTEALWPVESAGAGRRGTHLSAVEPEERRARPAAERGRGGTIAGARLLATQMAVSGSSREEIAARLRNGFENEDAEAILDAILGPEAEA
;
A
#
# COMPACT_ATOMS: atom_id res chain seq x y z
N MET A 1 -83.87 17.98 -45.54
CA MET A 1 -82.51 18.04 -46.11
C MET A 1 -81.64 18.90 -45.20
N LYS A 2 -80.77 18.28 -44.39
CA LYS A 2 -79.80 18.95 -43.51
C LYS A 2 -78.41 18.51 -44.00
N GLY A 3 -77.73 19.38 -44.74
CA GLY A 3 -76.34 19.20 -45.14
C GLY A 3 -75.42 19.72 -44.03
N GLY A 4 -74.50 18.88 -43.58
CA GLY A 4 -73.60 19.14 -42.46
C GLY A 4 -72.60 20.24 -42.78
N ASP A 5 -72.77 21.38 -42.14
CA ASP A 5 -71.74 22.39 -41.97
C ASP A 5 -70.95 22.03 -40.71
N GLU A 6 -70.17 20.94 -40.78
CA GLU A 6 -69.33 20.51 -39.67
C GLU A 6 -67.85 20.83 -39.93
N ARG A 7 -67.44 21.93 -39.30
CA ARG A 7 -66.24 21.98 -38.44
C ARG A 7 -64.90 21.80 -39.16
N ASN A 8 -64.53 22.76 -40.01
CA ASN A 8 -63.11 23.06 -40.21
C ASN A 8 -62.66 24.09 -39.16
N PRO A 9 -61.97 23.70 -38.07
CA PRO A 9 -61.47 24.65 -37.09
C PRO A 9 -60.42 25.52 -37.77
N GLY A 10 -60.72 26.82 -37.92
CA GLY A 10 -59.79 27.76 -38.54
C GLY A 10 -58.39 27.72 -37.89
N PRO A 11 -57.32 28.00 -38.65
CA PRO A 11 -55.91 27.75 -38.29
C PRO A 11 -55.48 28.35 -36.94
N LYS A 12 -56.13 29.42 -36.48
CA LYS A 12 -55.89 30.06 -35.18
C LYS A 12 -56.24 29.15 -33.98
N LYS A 13 -57.27 28.30 -34.09
CA LYS A 13 -57.68 27.38 -33.01
C LYS A 13 -56.67 26.24 -32.84
N LEU A 14 -56.10 25.75 -33.95
CA LEU A 14 -55.05 24.74 -33.93
C LEU A 14 -53.76 25.27 -33.29
N ALA A 15 -53.35 26.50 -33.65
CA ALA A 15 -52.18 27.14 -33.06
C ALA A 15 -52.30 27.36 -31.54
N SER A 16 -53.47 27.82 -31.07
CA SER A 16 -53.72 27.98 -29.62
C SER A 16 -53.73 26.65 -28.87
N SER A 17 -54.33 25.60 -29.44
CA SER A 17 -54.30 24.26 -28.83
C SER A 17 -52.89 23.67 -28.82
N ALA A 18 -52.08 23.91 -29.86
CA ALA A 18 -50.70 23.45 -29.90
C ALA A 18 -49.84 24.17 -28.85
N ALA A 19 -49.99 25.50 -28.71
CA ALA A 19 -49.28 26.28 -27.69
C ALA A 19 -49.61 25.81 -26.27
N SER A 20 -50.89 25.57 -25.96
CA SER A 20 -51.31 25.07 -24.64
C SER A 20 -50.75 23.66 -24.35
N ARG A 21 -50.64 22.81 -25.37
CA ARG A 21 -49.99 21.49 -25.22
C ARG A 21 -48.50 21.61 -24.94
N VAL A 22 -47.81 22.52 -25.63
CA VAL A 22 -46.38 22.77 -25.41
C VAL A 22 -46.14 23.30 -24.00
N GLU A 23 -46.96 24.25 -23.54
CA GLU A 23 -46.87 24.79 -22.16
C GLU A 23 -47.06 23.69 -21.11
N ALA A 24 -48.06 22.82 -21.27
CA ALA A 24 -48.29 21.69 -20.37
C ALA A 24 -47.13 20.68 -20.37
N ILE A 25 -46.48 20.46 -21.52
CA ILE A 25 -45.29 19.60 -21.64
C ILE A 25 -44.10 20.23 -20.92
N ILE A 26 -43.88 21.53 -21.10
CA ILE A 26 -42.79 22.27 -20.43
C ILE A 26 -42.97 22.23 -18.92
N GLU A 27 -44.16 22.56 -18.42
CA GLU A 27 -44.44 22.51 -16.98
C GLU A 27 -44.28 21.09 -16.40
N GLY A 28 -44.69 20.07 -17.16
CA GLY A 28 -44.48 18.68 -16.79
C GLY A 28 -42.99 18.29 -16.75
N ALA A 29 -42.20 18.80 -17.69
CA ALA A 29 -40.76 18.58 -17.75
C ALA A 29 -40.01 19.33 -16.64
N GLU A 30 -40.41 20.56 -16.31
CA GLU A 30 -39.86 21.34 -15.19
C GLU A 30 -40.10 20.63 -13.85
N ARG A 31 -41.34 20.20 -13.60
CA ARG A 31 -41.66 19.40 -12.40
C ARG A 31 -40.93 18.05 -12.35
N ALA A 32 -40.65 17.45 -13.51
CA ALA A 32 -39.83 16.23 -13.55
C ALA A 32 -38.36 16.53 -13.24
N ALA A 33 -37.80 17.60 -13.79
CA ALA A 33 -36.43 18.02 -13.54
C ALA A 33 -36.20 18.40 -12.07
N GLU A 34 -37.13 19.15 -11.46
CA GLU A 34 -37.07 19.51 -10.03
C GLU A 34 -37.02 18.26 -9.14
N ARG A 35 -37.87 17.26 -9.39
CA ARG A 35 -37.84 15.99 -8.65
C ARG A 35 -36.52 15.23 -8.81
N VAL A 36 -35.95 15.21 -10.02
CA VAL A 36 -34.66 14.56 -10.26
C VAL A 36 -33.54 15.27 -9.50
N ILE A 37 -33.58 16.60 -9.43
CA ILE A 37 -32.61 17.39 -8.66
C ILE A 37 -32.76 17.08 -7.16
N ASP A 38 -33.98 17.12 -6.62
CA ASP A 38 -34.23 16.83 -5.21
C ASP A 38 -33.78 15.41 -4.82
N GLU A 39 -34.07 14.42 -5.67
CA GLU A 39 -33.65 13.04 -5.47
C GLU A 39 -32.13 12.90 -5.53
N ALA A 40 -31.48 13.55 -6.51
CA ALA A 40 -30.02 13.54 -6.63
C ALA A 40 -29.35 14.20 -5.42
N GLU A 41 -29.92 15.29 -4.91
CA GLU A 41 -29.42 15.95 -3.70
C GLU A 41 -29.60 15.09 -2.45
N ALA A 42 -30.75 14.44 -2.29
CA ALA A 42 -30.99 13.52 -1.18
C ALA A 42 -29.99 12.37 -1.21
N ASN A 43 -29.84 11.72 -2.36
CA ASN A 43 -28.87 10.64 -2.55
C ASN A 43 -27.43 11.12 -2.29
N ALA A 44 -27.05 12.31 -2.75
CA ALA A 44 -25.72 12.87 -2.50
C ALA A 44 -25.46 13.10 -1.01
N ARG A 45 -26.46 13.59 -0.26
CA ARG A 45 -26.37 13.76 1.20
C ARG A 45 -26.19 12.41 1.90
N ASP A 46 -26.97 11.41 1.50
CA ASP A 46 -26.86 10.06 2.07
C ASP A 46 -25.49 9.44 1.79
N TYR A 47 -25.00 9.55 0.55
CA TYR A 47 -23.65 9.07 0.19
C TYR A 47 -22.54 9.76 0.98
N LEU A 48 -22.63 11.08 1.20
CA LEU A 48 -21.65 11.80 2.00
C LEU A 48 -21.68 11.38 3.46
N ALA A 49 -22.88 11.20 4.04
CA ALA A 49 -23.04 10.75 5.42
C ALA A 49 -22.50 9.32 5.62
N GLU A 50 -22.76 8.42 4.66
CA GLU A 50 -22.22 7.06 4.68
C GLU A 50 -20.68 7.07 4.57
N ALA A 51 -20.13 7.87 3.65
CA ALA A 51 -18.68 7.99 3.46
C ALA A 51 -17.99 8.57 4.70
N GLU A 52 -18.59 9.54 5.38
CA GLU A 52 -18.09 10.09 6.65
C GLU A 52 -18.09 9.02 7.75
N ALA A 53 -19.20 8.27 7.90
CA ALA A 53 -19.28 7.18 8.87
C ALA A 53 -18.30 6.03 8.57
N GLU A 54 -18.03 5.74 7.30
CA GLU A 54 -16.98 4.79 6.87
C GLU A 54 -15.58 5.29 7.25
N ALA A 55 -15.28 6.57 6.96
CA ALA A 55 -14.00 7.19 7.28
C ALA A 55 -13.74 7.20 8.80
N ASP A 56 -14.74 7.56 9.60
CA ASP A 56 -14.64 7.57 11.06
C ASP A 56 -14.37 6.17 11.62
N ARG A 57 -15.08 5.15 11.11
CA ARG A 57 -14.82 3.75 11.48
C ARG A 57 -13.39 3.33 11.11
N ALA A 58 -12.91 3.71 9.93
CA ALA A 58 -11.54 3.39 9.50
C ALA A 58 -10.48 4.08 10.37
N VAL A 59 -10.70 5.35 10.74
CA VAL A 59 -9.80 6.09 11.65
C VAL A 59 -9.78 5.45 13.04
N ALA A 60 -10.95 5.12 13.60
CA ALA A 60 -11.05 4.47 14.89
C ALA A 60 -10.32 3.11 14.90
N ALA A 61 -10.52 2.29 13.87
CA ALA A 61 -9.82 1.01 13.73
C ALA A 61 -8.29 1.17 13.67
N ARG A 62 -7.80 2.18 12.92
CA ARG A 62 -6.36 2.44 12.83
C ARG A 62 -5.76 2.95 14.13
N LEU A 63 -6.48 3.78 14.87
CA LEU A 63 -6.05 4.25 16.19
C LEU A 63 -6.00 3.10 17.21
N ALA A 64 -6.97 2.18 17.17
CA ALA A 64 -6.94 0.98 18.00
C ALA A 64 -5.71 0.10 17.69
N ALA A 65 -5.46 -0.17 16.41
CA ALA A 65 -4.29 -0.96 15.99
C ALA A 65 -2.95 -0.29 16.35
N LEU A 66 -2.85 1.04 16.29
CA LEU A 66 -1.67 1.77 16.74
C LEU A 66 -1.49 1.70 18.27
N GLY A 67 -2.58 1.68 19.03
CA GLY A 67 -2.56 1.45 20.47
C GLY A 67 -2.00 0.07 20.81
N GLU A 68 -2.55 -0.98 20.20
CA GLU A 68 -2.08 -2.36 20.38
C GLU A 68 -0.58 -2.51 20.03
N LEU A 69 -0.15 -1.95 18.90
CA LEU A 69 1.27 -1.98 18.51
C LEU A 69 2.16 -1.22 19.51
N SER A 70 1.68 -0.12 20.08
CA SER A 70 2.43 0.65 21.07
C SER A 70 2.58 -0.15 22.36
N ASP A 71 1.53 -0.81 22.81
CA ASP A 71 1.55 -1.68 24.00
C ASP A 71 2.51 -2.87 23.80
N ASP A 72 2.50 -3.49 22.61
CA ASP A 72 3.43 -4.56 22.24
C ASP A 72 4.89 -4.10 22.28
N LEU A 73 5.18 -2.90 21.74
CA LEU A 73 6.53 -2.33 21.76
C LEU A 73 7.01 -2.03 23.18
N VAL A 74 6.12 -1.55 24.06
CA VAL A 74 6.42 -1.34 25.48
C VAL A 74 6.74 -2.67 26.14
N ALA A 75 5.91 -3.70 25.94
CA ALA A 75 6.14 -5.03 26.49
C ALA A 75 7.47 -5.64 26.00
N GLN A 76 7.81 -5.46 24.72
CA GLN A 76 9.10 -5.90 24.16
C GLN A 76 10.28 -5.15 24.80
N ALA A 77 10.18 -3.83 24.99
CA ALA A 77 11.24 -3.04 25.62
C ALA A 77 11.48 -3.47 27.08
N GLU A 78 10.42 -3.76 27.83
CA GLU A 78 10.51 -4.29 29.20
C GLU A 78 11.15 -5.69 29.25
N ALA A 79 10.81 -6.56 28.30
CA ALA A 79 11.42 -7.87 28.16
C ALA A 79 12.93 -7.77 27.88
N ILE A 80 13.33 -6.91 26.94
CA ILE A 80 14.75 -6.66 26.59
C ILE A 80 15.51 -6.09 27.79
N ARG A 81 14.91 -5.14 28.52
CA ARG A 81 15.49 -4.58 29.74
C ARG A 81 15.74 -5.68 30.77
N THR A 82 14.74 -6.50 31.04
CA THR A 82 14.85 -7.63 31.98
C THR A 82 15.95 -8.61 31.56
N GLN A 83 16.04 -8.93 30.25
CA GLN A 83 17.09 -9.77 29.71
C GLN A 83 18.49 -9.15 29.90
N SER A 84 18.62 -7.85 29.66
CA SER A 84 19.89 -7.11 29.81
C SER A 84 20.34 -7.04 31.28
N GLU A 85 19.41 -6.83 32.20
CA GLU A 85 19.67 -6.86 33.65
C GLU A 85 20.16 -8.26 34.09
N ARG A 86 19.53 -9.32 33.59
CA ARG A 86 19.97 -10.71 33.83
C ARG A 86 21.36 -10.99 33.28
N LEU A 87 21.65 -10.59 32.04
CA LEU A 87 22.98 -10.76 31.44
C LEU A 87 24.05 -10.02 32.23
N THR A 88 23.76 -8.79 32.65
CA THR A 88 24.70 -7.99 33.46
C THR A 88 24.95 -8.64 34.82
N ALA A 89 23.91 -9.18 35.47
CA ALA A 89 24.06 -9.93 36.72
C ALA A 89 24.92 -11.19 36.52
N SER A 90 24.68 -11.95 35.45
CA SER A 90 25.48 -13.13 35.11
C SER A 90 26.95 -12.81 34.86
N LEU A 91 27.25 -11.70 34.17
CA LEU A 91 28.63 -11.26 33.93
C LEU A 91 29.33 -10.82 35.21
N ARG A 92 28.63 -10.12 36.12
CA ARG A 92 29.17 -9.75 37.43
C ARG A 92 29.49 -10.99 38.28
N GLU A 93 28.61 -11.99 38.26
CA GLU A 93 28.85 -13.23 38.99
C GLU A 93 30.02 -14.03 38.42
N ALA A 94 30.09 -14.19 37.09
CA ALA A 94 31.22 -14.83 36.42
C ALA A 94 32.55 -14.12 36.74
N LYS A 95 32.55 -12.78 36.77
CA LYS A 95 33.72 -11.99 37.17
C LYS A 95 34.14 -12.29 38.62
N ARG A 96 33.20 -12.39 39.56
CA ARG A 96 33.50 -12.70 40.96
C ARG A 96 34.09 -14.10 41.15
N LEU A 97 33.59 -15.09 40.40
CA LEU A 97 34.13 -16.45 40.42
C LEU A 97 35.58 -16.47 39.93
N LEU A 98 35.87 -15.79 38.82
CA LEU A 98 37.23 -15.69 38.26
C LEU A 98 38.21 -14.96 39.21
N GLU A 99 37.78 -13.87 39.85
CA GLU A 99 38.58 -13.14 40.84
C GLU A 99 38.85 -14.00 42.11
N GLY A 100 37.88 -14.83 42.52
CA GLY A 100 38.02 -15.75 43.63
C GLY A 100 39.04 -16.88 43.37
N GLU A 101 39.02 -17.48 42.18
CA GLU A 101 39.98 -18.52 41.78
C GLU A 101 41.41 -17.98 41.64
N ALA A 102 41.57 -16.80 41.03
CA ALA A 102 42.87 -16.15 40.90
C ALA A 102 43.49 -15.77 42.27
N GLY A 103 42.66 -15.36 43.24
CA GLY A 103 43.11 -15.03 44.59
C GLY A 103 43.58 -16.24 45.42
N ALA A 104 43.07 -17.44 45.13
CA ALA A 104 43.50 -18.68 45.77
C ALA A 104 44.82 -19.22 45.16
N ALA A 105 44.96 -19.18 43.83
CA ALA A 105 46.18 -19.65 43.16
C ALA A 105 47.43 -18.79 43.44
N THR A 106 47.26 -17.53 43.86
CA THR A 106 48.37 -16.60 44.10
C THR A 106 49.04 -16.76 45.48
N ARG A 107 48.48 -17.54 46.41
CA ARG A 107 49.08 -17.76 47.76
C ARG A 107 49.98 -19.00 47.89
N GLU A 108 50.05 -19.86 46.88
CA GLU A 108 50.95 -21.03 46.87
C GLU A 108 51.98 -20.99 45.72
N ARG A 109 52.67 -19.86 45.54
CA ARG A 109 53.91 -19.87 44.75
C ARG A 109 55.11 -19.53 45.64
N PRO A 110 55.82 -20.53 46.19
CA PRO A 110 57.13 -20.32 46.78
C PRO A 110 58.11 -19.80 45.72
N ASP A 111 59.00 -18.91 46.16
CA ASP A 111 60.15 -18.38 45.43
C ASP A 111 60.84 -19.46 44.58
N ALA A 112 60.63 -19.42 43.26
CA ALA A 112 61.44 -20.16 42.31
C ALA A 112 61.40 -19.48 40.93
N LEU A 113 62.41 -18.64 40.73
CA LEU A 113 63.21 -18.43 39.52
C LEU A 113 62.50 -18.03 38.21
N ASP A 114 62.82 -16.80 37.80
CA ASP A 114 63.52 -16.47 36.54
C ASP A 114 63.19 -17.33 35.30
N GLY A 115 62.46 -16.72 34.36
CA GLY A 115 62.14 -17.34 33.07
C GLY A 115 60.94 -16.66 32.40
N ALA A 116 61.18 -15.55 31.72
CA ALA A 116 60.20 -14.85 30.90
C ALA A 116 59.71 -15.70 29.72
N PRO A 117 58.39 -15.90 29.53
CA PRO A 117 57.87 -16.33 28.25
C PRO A 117 57.38 -15.10 27.46
N THR A 118 58.05 -14.85 26.34
CA THR A 118 57.54 -14.03 25.24
C THR A 118 56.21 -14.60 24.74
N LEU A 119 55.13 -13.85 24.92
CA LEU A 119 53.84 -14.13 24.27
C LEU A 119 53.94 -13.72 22.80
N THR A 120 54.09 -14.72 21.94
CA THR A 120 53.98 -14.60 20.49
C THR A 120 52.55 -14.22 20.14
N GLU A 121 52.37 -13.03 19.54
CA GLU A 121 51.16 -12.59 18.86
C GLU A 121 50.72 -13.64 17.82
N ALA A 122 49.66 -14.39 18.14
CA ALA A 122 48.89 -15.10 17.13
C ALA A 122 47.91 -14.10 16.49
N LEU A 123 48.42 -13.34 15.52
CA LEU A 123 47.61 -12.56 14.59
C LEU A 123 46.79 -13.55 13.74
N TRP A 124 45.49 -13.62 13.98
CA TRP A 124 44.57 -14.28 13.05
C TRP A 124 44.57 -13.54 11.71
N PRO A 125 44.66 -14.25 10.57
CA PRO A 125 44.46 -13.66 9.26
C PRO A 125 42.97 -13.42 9.04
N VAL A 126 42.56 -12.16 8.92
CA VAL A 126 41.27 -11.78 8.37
C VAL A 126 41.35 -11.96 6.85
N GLU A 127 41.05 -13.16 6.38
CA GLU A 127 40.65 -13.35 4.98
C GLU A 127 39.22 -12.84 4.82
N SER A 128 39.07 -11.69 4.17
CA SER A 128 37.85 -11.37 3.44
C SER A 128 38.19 -10.55 2.21
N ALA A 129 38.82 -11.22 1.25
CA ALA A 129 38.97 -10.72 -0.10
C ALA A 129 37.68 -11.01 -0.90
N GLY A 130 36.99 -9.95 -1.33
CA GLY A 130 36.67 -9.83 -2.75
C GLY A 130 35.21 -9.93 -3.20
N ALA A 131 34.83 -8.87 -3.95
CA ALA A 131 33.85 -8.81 -5.04
C ALA A 131 32.35 -8.70 -4.65
N GLY A 132 31.59 -7.71 -5.11
CA GLY A 132 31.90 -6.65 -6.07
C GLY A 132 30.75 -5.65 -6.27
N ARG A 133 31.16 -4.42 -6.60
CA ARG A 133 30.57 -3.45 -7.53
C ARG A 133 29.04 -3.53 -7.80
N ARG A 134 28.35 -2.44 -7.47
CA ARG A 134 27.93 -1.43 -8.47
C ARG A 134 27.48 -0.14 -7.81
N GLY A 135 27.99 0.96 -8.35
CA GLY A 135 27.82 2.31 -7.83
C GLY A 135 26.39 2.79 -7.86
N THR A 136 26.04 3.48 -6.80
CA THR A 136 24.92 4.40 -6.67
C THR A 136 25.07 5.54 -7.67
N HIS A 137 24.40 5.45 -8.82
CA HIS A 137 24.05 6.64 -9.59
C HIS A 137 22.83 7.28 -8.93
N LEU A 138 23.09 8.23 -8.03
CA LEU A 138 22.09 9.21 -7.61
C LEU A 138 21.89 10.16 -8.80
N SER A 139 20.97 9.83 -9.70
CA SER A 139 20.42 10.83 -10.61
C SER A 139 19.48 11.72 -9.81
N ALA A 140 19.95 12.93 -9.53
CA ALA A 140 19.09 14.07 -9.30
C ALA A 140 18.17 14.24 -10.53
N VAL A 141 16.86 14.10 -10.32
CA VAL A 141 15.85 14.59 -11.26
C VAL A 141 15.02 15.63 -10.52
N GLU A 142 14.91 16.78 -11.15
CA GLU A 142 14.38 18.03 -10.64
C GLU A 142 12.90 17.95 -10.24
N PRO A 143 12.46 18.80 -9.30
CA PRO A 143 11.04 19.08 -9.08
C PRO A 143 10.55 20.20 -10.03
N GLU A 144 9.23 20.24 -10.24
CA GLU A 144 8.44 21.17 -11.09
C GLU A 144 8.20 20.66 -12.54
N GLU A 145 7.00 20.67 -13.13
CA GLU A 145 5.83 21.50 -12.88
C GLU A 145 4.53 20.89 -13.52
N ARG A 146 3.45 20.89 -12.74
CA ARG A 146 2.06 21.30 -13.06
C ARG A 146 1.36 20.89 -14.39
N ARG A 147 0.19 20.29 -14.13
CA ARG A 147 -1.18 20.59 -14.67
C ARG A 147 -1.53 20.11 -16.09
N ALA A 148 -2.45 19.13 -16.17
CA ALA A 148 -3.87 19.36 -16.48
C ALA A 148 -4.70 18.04 -16.43
N ARG A 149 -5.95 18.18 -15.97
CA ARG A 149 -7.07 17.21 -15.85
C ARG A 149 -7.53 16.64 -17.22
N PRO A 150 -8.38 15.58 -17.33
CA PRO A 150 -9.47 15.23 -16.39
C PRO A 150 -9.60 13.76 -15.96
N ALA A 151 -10.25 13.62 -14.79
CA ALA A 151 -10.79 12.39 -14.27
C ALA A 151 -12.15 12.13 -14.95
N ALA A 152 -12.15 11.30 -15.97
CA ALA A 152 -13.29 10.52 -16.44
C ALA A 152 -12.67 9.25 -17.01
N GLU A 153 -13.25 8.08 -16.68
CA GLU A 153 -12.76 6.74 -17.06
C GLU A 153 -11.65 6.15 -16.18
N ARG A 154 -11.91 6.01 -14.87
CA ARG A 154 -11.42 4.80 -14.17
C ARG A 154 -12.39 3.66 -14.48
N GLY A 155 -12.37 3.27 -15.75
CA GLY A 155 -12.85 1.96 -16.17
C GLY A 155 -12.01 0.89 -15.47
N ARG A 156 -12.60 -0.30 -15.38
CA ARG A 156 -12.14 -1.47 -14.64
C ARG A 156 -10.88 -2.13 -15.26
N GLY A 157 -10.00 -1.34 -15.88
CA GLY A 157 -8.71 -1.75 -16.42
C GLY A 157 -7.60 -1.11 -15.59
N GLY A 158 -6.91 -1.92 -14.79
CA GLY A 158 -5.80 -1.42 -14.00
C GLY A 158 -4.66 -0.89 -14.89
N THR A 159 -3.92 0.08 -14.38
CA THR A 159 -2.79 0.68 -15.12
C THR A 159 -1.65 -0.34 -15.33
N ILE A 160 -0.85 -0.16 -16.39
CA ILE A 160 0.37 -0.96 -16.65
C ILE A 160 1.31 -0.97 -15.43
N ALA A 161 1.37 0.15 -14.71
CA ALA A 161 2.15 0.26 -13.47
C ALA A 161 1.61 -0.66 -12.36
N GLY A 162 0.28 -0.75 -12.20
CA GLY A 162 -0.35 -1.67 -11.27
C GLY A 162 -0.14 -3.15 -11.65
N ALA A 163 -0.21 -3.46 -12.95
CA ALA A 163 0.06 -4.80 -13.47
C ALA A 163 1.50 -5.24 -13.13
N ARG A 164 2.50 -4.36 -13.35
CA ARG A 164 3.90 -4.64 -13.00
C ARG A 164 4.10 -4.87 -11.50
N LEU A 165 3.50 -4.02 -10.66
CA LEU A 165 3.62 -4.15 -9.21
C LEU A 165 3.03 -5.49 -8.72
N LEU A 166 1.84 -5.87 -9.21
CA LEU A 166 1.22 -7.15 -8.87
C LEU A 166 2.09 -8.32 -9.34
N ALA A 167 2.61 -8.27 -10.56
CA ALA A 167 3.47 -9.31 -11.11
C ALA A 167 4.73 -9.53 -10.26
N THR A 168 5.40 -8.45 -9.85
CA THR A 168 6.56 -8.53 -8.95
C THR A 168 6.18 -9.11 -7.58
N GLN A 169 5.05 -8.70 -7.00
CA GLN A 169 4.60 -9.22 -5.71
C GLN A 169 4.33 -10.73 -5.75
N MET A 170 3.67 -11.21 -6.81
CA MET A 170 3.38 -12.63 -6.99
C MET A 170 4.65 -13.44 -7.24
N ALA A 171 5.59 -12.91 -8.03
CA ALA A 171 6.88 -13.55 -8.26
C ALA A 171 7.70 -13.69 -6.97
N VAL A 172 7.73 -12.65 -6.13
CA VAL A 172 8.39 -12.68 -4.80
C VAL A 172 7.73 -13.71 -3.88
N SER A 173 6.43 -13.94 -4.05
CA SER A 173 5.67 -14.94 -3.29
C SER A 173 5.83 -16.37 -3.82
N GLY A 174 6.58 -16.56 -4.91
CA GLY A 174 6.83 -17.87 -5.52
C GLY A 174 5.73 -18.38 -6.44
N SER A 175 4.79 -17.53 -6.87
CA SER A 175 3.79 -17.91 -7.90
C SER A 175 4.46 -18.24 -9.22
N SER A 176 3.89 -19.20 -9.95
CA SER A 176 4.41 -19.58 -11.26
C SER A 176 4.14 -18.50 -12.30
N ARG A 177 4.95 -18.47 -13.36
CA ARG A 177 4.82 -17.48 -14.44
C ARG A 177 3.42 -17.51 -15.08
N GLU A 178 2.87 -18.70 -15.31
CA GLU A 178 1.55 -18.92 -15.91
C GLU A 178 0.43 -18.42 -15.00
N GLU A 179 0.57 -18.61 -13.68
CA GLU A 179 -0.38 -18.13 -12.69
C GLU A 179 -0.42 -16.60 -12.68
N ILE A 180 0.74 -15.96 -12.75
CA ILE A 180 0.85 -14.50 -12.84
C ILE A 180 0.24 -14.02 -14.16
N ALA A 181 0.55 -14.65 -15.29
CA ALA A 181 -0.01 -14.31 -16.60
C ALA A 181 -1.55 -14.40 -16.62
N ALA A 182 -2.11 -15.45 -16.02
CA ALA A 182 -3.56 -15.62 -15.89
C ALA A 182 -4.17 -14.53 -15.00
N ARG A 183 -3.51 -14.16 -13.90
CA ARG A 183 -3.96 -13.10 -12.99
C ARG A 183 -3.95 -11.73 -13.67
N LEU A 184 -2.92 -11.42 -14.44
CA LEU A 184 -2.79 -10.15 -15.16
C LEU A 184 -3.84 -10.01 -16.27
N ARG A 185 -4.07 -11.06 -17.05
CA ARG A 185 -5.12 -11.06 -18.09
C ARG A 185 -6.52 -10.84 -17.50
N ASN A 186 -6.82 -11.49 -16.36
CA ASN A 186 -8.12 -11.36 -15.71
C ASN A 186 -8.31 -10.05 -14.94
N GLY A 187 -7.25 -9.49 -14.35
CA GLY A 187 -7.33 -8.30 -13.49
C GLY A 187 -7.11 -6.97 -14.19
N PHE A 188 -6.43 -6.97 -15.34
CA PHE A 188 -5.97 -5.75 -16.00
C PHE A 188 -6.36 -5.67 -17.49
N GLU A 189 -7.10 -6.67 -18.01
CA GLU A 189 -7.47 -6.78 -19.44
C GLU A 189 -6.26 -6.59 -20.38
N ASN A 190 -5.08 -7.03 -19.95
CA ASN A 190 -3.83 -6.70 -20.63
C ASN A 190 -3.46 -7.80 -21.63
N GLU A 191 -3.51 -7.47 -22.92
CA GLU A 191 -3.09 -8.35 -24.02
C GLU A 191 -1.57 -8.61 -24.00
N ASP A 192 -0.78 -7.71 -23.40
CA ASP A 192 0.69 -7.77 -23.34
C ASP A 192 1.23 -8.34 -22.01
N ALA A 193 0.52 -9.28 -21.39
CA ALA A 193 0.93 -9.89 -20.13
C ALA A 193 2.34 -10.53 -20.23
N GLU A 194 2.66 -11.17 -21.36
CA GLU A 194 3.96 -11.82 -21.57
C GLU A 194 5.12 -10.82 -21.65
N ALA A 195 4.95 -9.68 -22.33
CA ALA A 195 5.98 -8.65 -22.42
C ALA A 195 6.30 -8.04 -21.04
N ILE A 196 5.30 -7.96 -20.15
CA ILE A 196 5.50 -7.54 -18.76
C ILE A 196 6.27 -8.60 -17.95
N LEU A 197 5.94 -9.88 -18.15
CA LEU A 197 6.61 -10.97 -17.45
C LEU A 197 8.06 -11.14 -17.93
N ASP A 198 8.32 -11.02 -19.22
CA ASP A 198 9.68 -11.04 -19.78
C ASP A 198 10.57 -9.96 -19.17
N ALA A 199 10.03 -8.77 -18.95
CA ALA A 199 10.76 -7.65 -18.36
C ALA A 199 11.10 -7.86 -16.87
N ILE A 200 10.32 -8.67 -16.16
CA ILE A 200 10.45 -8.87 -14.70
C ILE A 200 11.21 -10.17 -14.37
N LEU A 201 10.85 -11.26 -15.06
CA LEU A 201 11.33 -12.62 -14.79
C LEU A 201 12.36 -13.11 -15.80
N GLY A 202 12.52 -12.38 -16.92
CA GLY A 202 13.31 -12.82 -18.07
C GLY A 202 12.48 -13.64 -19.07
N PRO A 203 12.97 -13.85 -20.31
CA PRO A 203 12.29 -14.67 -21.30
C PRO A 203 12.21 -16.13 -20.84
N GLU A 204 11.14 -16.85 -21.22
CA GLU A 204 11.14 -18.31 -21.06
C GLU A 204 12.30 -18.88 -21.88
N ALA A 205 13.17 -19.62 -21.22
CA ALA A 205 14.16 -20.43 -21.93
C ALA A 205 13.38 -21.50 -22.69
N GLU A 206 13.31 -21.38 -24.02
CA GLU A 206 12.81 -22.43 -24.90
C GLU A 206 13.51 -23.75 -24.54
N ALA A 207 12.75 -24.69 -23.97
CA ALA A 207 13.21 -26.02 -23.59
C ALA A 207 12.90 -27.04 -24.69
#